data_AF-Q01D13-F1
#
_entry.id   AF-Q01D13-F1
#
_cell.length_a   1.000
_cell.length_b   1.000
_cell.length_c   1.000
_cell.angle_alpha   90.00
_cell.angle_beta   90.00
_cell.angle_gamma   90.00
#
_symmetry.space_group_name_H-M   'P 1'
#
loop_
_entity.id
_entity.type
_entity.pdbx_description
1 polymer ?
#
loop_
_entity_poly.entity_id
_entity_poly.type
_entity_poly.pdbx_seq_one_letter_code
_entity_poly.pdbx_strand_id
1 'polypeptide(L)'
;MATLERLLVDASASEAEGLLGEALREAREAEDPASAVEGVVAVGVRHRLGRVRRATLSALADVAREWCDRRDLTFALTGGGSGRVNHFGALTRDVSPHVRAEFVRLCDSLLRDENGEVCAHAPRVLPYVLSALGDDIDDVRRVAEAVSTSSLTNFQDVVCRNLGDMLLPTLAELKNHAESGWSEDIIVRALTLTETMVRVAENRSTQFVPNVCDALLHAWSSTEPGNAKRRRIIKNVRDTLTRSCPDASEYVSAILQFDD
;
A
#
# COMPACT_ATOMS: atom_id res chain seq x y z
N MET A 1 -23.69 11.79 2.90
CA MET A 1 -22.43 11.87 3.68
C MET A 1 -22.57 12.55 5.03
N ALA A 2 -22.93 13.85 5.12
CA ALA A 2 -23.06 14.56 6.40
C ALA A 2 -24.04 13.90 7.41
N THR A 3 -25.06 13.19 6.91
CA THR A 3 -26.00 12.44 7.75
C THR A 3 -25.34 11.21 8.40
N LEU A 4 -24.54 10.44 7.67
CA LEU A 4 -23.88 9.24 8.17
C LEU A 4 -22.83 9.59 9.24
N GLU A 5 -22.02 10.62 9.01
CA GLU A 5 -21.04 11.10 10.00
C GLU A 5 -21.71 11.46 11.32
N ARG A 6 -22.86 12.17 11.28
CA ARG A 6 -23.62 12.54 12.48
C ARG A 6 -24.16 11.31 13.21
N LEU A 7 -24.73 10.35 12.49
CA LEU A 7 -25.26 9.12 13.08
C LEU A 7 -24.17 8.31 13.80
N LEU A 8 -22.93 8.33 13.29
CA LEU A 8 -21.81 7.57 13.85
C LEU A 8 -21.19 8.21 15.10
N VAL A 9 -21.39 9.50 15.36
CA VAL A 9 -20.84 10.17 16.56
C VAL A 9 -21.44 9.60 17.84
N ASP A 10 -22.76 9.39 17.83
CA ASP A 10 -23.53 8.98 19.00
C ASP A 10 -23.83 7.47 19.04
N ALA A 11 -23.59 6.75 17.94
CA ALA A 11 -23.80 5.31 17.86
C ALA A 11 -22.86 4.54 18.79
N SER A 12 -23.39 3.49 19.43
CA SER A 12 -22.55 2.42 19.94
C SER A 12 -21.78 1.77 18.78
N ALA A 13 -20.72 1.03 19.06
CA ALA A 13 -19.97 0.45 17.96
C ALA A 13 -20.75 -0.62 17.19
N SER A 14 -21.61 -1.40 17.85
CA SER A 14 -22.43 -2.39 17.15
C SER A 14 -23.42 -1.71 16.20
N GLU A 15 -23.98 -0.57 16.61
CA GLU A 15 -24.84 0.25 15.75
C GLU A 15 -24.03 0.87 14.61
N ALA A 16 -22.83 1.40 14.89
CA ALA A 16 -21.95 1.97 13.89
C ALA A 16 -21.53 0.94 12.83
N GLU A 17 -21.22 -0.29 13.25
CA GLU A 17 -20.91 -1.41 12.36
C GLU A 17 -22.10 -1.76 11.46
N GLY A 18 -23.30 -1.82 12.03
CA GLY A 18 -24.54 -2.04 11.27
C GLY A 18 -24.82 -0.93 10.25
N LEU A 19 -24.77 0.33 10.69
CA LEU A 19 -25.01 1.51 9.84
C LEU A 19 -24.02 1.61 8.68
N LEU A 20 -22.74 1.32 8.92
CA LEU A 20 -21.72 1.33 7.87
C LEU A 20 -21.91 0.18 6.87
N GLY A 21 -22.26 -1.00 7.36
CA GLY A 21 -22.56 -2.14 6.50
C GLY A 21 -23.78 -1.90 5.60
N GLU A 22 -24.84 -1.30 6.14
CA GLU A 22 -26.02 -0.90 5.37
C GLU A 22 -25.70 0.21 4.36
N ALA A 23 -25.04 1.28 4.80
CA ALA A 23 -24.64 2.38 3.94
C ALA A 23 -23.73 1.93 2.77
N LEU A 24 -22.83 0.96 3.00
CA LEU A 24 -21.99 0.40 1.93
C LEU A 24 -22.81 -0.38 0.90
N ARG A 25 -23.82 -1.15 1.34
CA ARG A 25 -24.71 -1.87 0.43
C ARG A 25 -25.58 -0.91 -0.37
N GLU A 26 -26.14 0.11 0.28
CA GLU A 26 -26.91 1.16 -0.40
C GLU A 26 -26.06 1.94 -1.40
N ALA A 27 -24.82 2.29 -1.01
CA ALA A 27 -23.90 3.02 -1.87
C ALA A 27 -23.53 2.27 -3.15
N ARG A 28 -23.47 0.93 -3.11
CA ARG A 28 -23.24 0.10 -4.30
C ARG A 28 -24.36 0.24 -5.35
N GLU A 29 -25.58 0.50 -4.92
CA GLU A 29 -26.76 0.61 -5.80
C GLU A 29 -27.01 2.07 -6.28
N ALA A 30 -26.10 3.01 -5.95
CA ALA A 30 -26.22 4.40 -6.35
C ALA A 30 -25.98 4.62 -7.86
N GLU A 31 -26.31 5.82 -8.37
CA GLU A 31 -26.04 6.19 -9.75
C GLU A 31 -24.52 6.27 -10.06
N ASP A 32 -23.72 6.71 -9.08
CA ASP A 32 -22.25 6.62 -9.09
C ASP A 32 -21.78 5.76 -7.89
N PRO A 33 -21.77 4.42 -8.05
CA PRO A 33 -21.45 3.50 -6.97
C PRO A 33 -20.06 3.70 -6.38
N ALA A 34 -19.04 3.95 -7.23
CA ALA A 34 -17.65 4.03 -6.79
C ALA A 34 -17.43 5.26 -5.89
N SER A 35 -17.95 6.42 -6.28
CA SER A 35 -17.86 7.64 -5.46
C SER A 35 -18.72 7.55 -4.19
N ALA A 36 -19.89 6.92 -4.27
CA ALA A 36 -20.75 6.71 -3.09
C ALA A 36 -20.05 5.81 -2.05
N VAL A 37 -19.45 4.70 -2.50
CA VAL A 37 -18.69 3.80 -1.63
C VAL A 37 -17.44 4.49 -1.09
N GLU A 38 -16.68 5.23 -1.92
CA GLU A 38 -15.55 6.04 -1.46
C GLU A 38 -15.95 6.95 -0.30
N GLY A 39 -17.10 7.62 -0.41
CA GLY A 39 -17.65 8.46 0.66
C GLY A 39 -17.87 7.69 1.95
N VAL A 40 -18.58 6.56 1.91
CA VAL A 40 -18.86 5.75 3.11
C VAL A 40 -17.56 5.23 3.73
N VAL A 41 -16.63 4.74 2.91
CA VAL A 41 -15.32 4.26 3.36
C VAL A 41 -14.52 5.39 4.01
N ALA A 42 -14.50 6.59 3.42
CA ALA A 42 -13.79 7.75 3.95
C ALA A 42 -14.18 8.06 5.41
N VAL A 43 -15.46 7.87 5.75
CA VAL A 43 -15.98 8.03 7.12
C VAL A 43 -15.58 6.84 7.99
N GLY A 44 -15.87 5.62 7.53
CA GLY A 44 -15.63 4.41 8.31
C GLY A 44 -14.17 4.19 8.67
N VAL A 45 -13.23 4.42 7.74
CA VAL A 45 -11.78 4.23 7.98
C VAL A 45 -11.15 5.32 8.84
N ARG A 46 -11.86 6.42 9.09
CA ARG A 46 -11.41 7.49 10.00
C ARG A 46 -12.07 7.42 11.37
N HIS A 47 -12.95 6.43 11.59
CA HIS A 47 -13.65 6.29 12.85
C HIS A 47 -12.68 6.06 14.02
N ARG A 48 -12.94 6.66 15.18
CA ARG A 48 -12.04 6.60 16.36
C ARG A 48 -11.78 5.19 16.87
N LEU A 49 -12.78 4.31 16.78
CA LEU A 49 -12.69 2.92 17.26
C LEU A 49 -12.14 2.00 16.17
N GLY A 50 -11.03 1.31 16.47
CA GLY A 50 -10.40 0.36 15.55
C GLY A 50 -11.30 -0.81 15.13
N ARG A 51 -12.22 -1.27 16.01
CA ARG A 51 -13.20 -2.31 15.64
C ARG A 51 -14.15 -1.87 14.53
N VAL A 52 -14.59 -0.61 14.55
CA VAL A 52 -15.48 -0.04 13.53
C VAL A 52 -14.72 0.14 12.22
N ARG A 53 -13.47 0.62 12.27
CA ARG A 53 -12.61 0.68 11.08
C ARG A 53 -12.43 -0.71 10.46
N ARG A 54 -12.13 -1.73 11.28
CA ARG A 54 -12.00 -3.11 10.82
C ARG A 54 -13.29 -3.65 10.21
N ALA A 55 -14.44 -3.43 10.86
CA ALA A 55 -15.74 -3.83 10.32
C ALA A 55 -16.07 -3.13 9.00
N THR A 56 -15.69 -1.85 8.84
CA THR A 56 -15.79 -1.13 7.55
C THR A 56 -15.03 -1.87 6.45
N LEU A 57 -13.81 -2.35 6.74
CA LEU A 57 -13.00 -3.09 5.76
C LEU A 57 -13.60 -4.46 5.43
N SER A 58 -14.14 -5.15 6.43
CA SER A 58 -14.84 -6.42 6.22
C SER A 58 -16.08 -6.24 5.33
N ALA A 59 -16.91 -5.25 5.62
CA ALA A 59 -18.10 -4.94 4.82
C ALA A 59 -17.73 -4.47 3.41
N LEU A 60 -16.64 -3.70 3.27
CA LEU A 60 -16.12 -3.32 1.96
C LEU A 60 -15.63 -4.54 1.17
N ALA A 61 -15.04 -5.53 1.82
CA ALA A 61 -14.63 -6.77 1.15
C ALA A 61 -15.83 -7.60 0.67
N ASP A 62 -16.95 -7.58 1.40
CA ASP A 62 -18.22 -8.16 0.93
C ASP A 62 -18.73 -7.42 -0.32
N VAL A 63 -18.79 -6.09 -0.27
CA VAL A 63 -19.23 -5.25 -1.40
C VAL A 63 -18.33 -5.41 -2.62
N ALA A 64 -17.00 -5.44 -2.43
CA ALA A 64 -16.04 -5.62 -3.51
C ALA A 64 -16.20 -6.98 -4.20
N ARG A 65 -16.52 -8.04 -3.45
CA ARG A 65 -16.74 -9.39 -4.01
C ARG A 65 -17.88 -9.41 -5.02
N GLU A 66 -18.93 -8.65 -4.77
CA GLU A 66 -20.11 -8.56 -5.63
C GLU A 66 -19.99 -7.48 -6.73
N TRP A 67 -18.82 -6.83 -6.84
CA TRP A 67 -18.58 -5.77 -7.80
C TRP A 67 -18.07 -6.31 -9.14
N CYS A 68 -18.82 -6.07 -10.22
CA CYS A 68 -18.51 -6.62 -11.55
C CYS A 68 -17.16 -6.14 -12.11
N ASP A 69 -16.83 -4.85 -11.96
CA ASP A 69 -15.50 -4.30 -12.29
C ASP A 69 -14.89 -3.56 -11.09
N ARG A 70 -13.95 -4.22 -10.41
CA ARG A 70 -13.27 -3.67 -9.23
C ARG A 70 -12.29 -2.54 -9.54
N ARG A 71 -12.04 -2.23 -10.83
CA ARG A 71 -11.10 -1.17 -11.24
C ARG A 71 -11.55 0.19 -10.75
N ASP A 72 -12.81 0.56 -10.99
CA ASP A 72 -13.34 1.87 -10.63
C ASP A 72 -13.38 2.06 -9.11
N LEU A 73 -13.79 1.01 -8.39
CA LEU A 73 -13.74 0.97 -6.93
C LEU A 73 -12.31 1.14 -6.41
N THR A 74 -11.36 0.37 -6.93
CA THR A 74 -9.93 0.46 -6.54
C THR A 74 -9.37 1.83 -6.86
N PHE A 75 -9.71 2.40 -8.02
CA PHE A 75 -9.27 3.71 -8.45
C PHE A 75 -9.77 4.80 -7.50
N ALA A 76 -11.04 4.77 -7.11
CA ALA A 76 -11.61 5.70 -6.13
C ALA A 76 -10.89 5.61 -4.77
N LEU A 77 -10.71 4.39 -4.24
CA LEU A 77 -10.15 4.15 -2.91
C LEU A 77 -8.63 4.43 -2.80
N THR A 78 -7.91 4.33 -3.92
CA THR A 78 -6.45 4.59 -3.99
C THR A 78 -6.12 6.04 -4.40
N GLY A 79 -7.13 6.91 -4.53
CA GLY A 79 -6.92 8.33 -4.86
C GLY A 79 -6.60 8.58 -6.33
N GLY A 80 -7.15 7.79 -7.26
CA GLY A 80 -6.77 7.74 -8.67
C GLY A 80 -6.83 9.04 -9.50
N GLY A 81 -7.37 10.14 -8.97
CA GLY A 81 -7.45 11.44 -9.65
C GLY A 81 -6.82 12.59 -8.86
N SER A 82 -6.55 13.71 -9.53
CA SER A 82 -6.08 14.93 -8.88
C SER A 82 -7.06 15.41 -7.81
N GLY A 83 -6.55 15.65 -6.60
CA GLY A 83 -7.34 16.13 -5.45
C GLY A 83 -8.14 15.04 -4.71
N ARG A 84 -8.10 13.77 -5.13
CA ARG A 84 -8.70 12.66 -4.37
C ARG A 84 -7.77 12.18 -3.25
N VAL A 85 -8.36 11.67 -2.18
CA VAL A 85 -7.62 11.18 -1.01
C VAL A 85 -7.31 9.71 -1.20
N ASN A 86 -6.04 9.32 -1.03
CA ASN A 86 -5.67 7.91 -0.95
C ASN A 86 -6.06 7.35 0.42
N HIS A 87 -7.25 6.73 0.50
CA HIS A 87 -7.76 6.13 1.74
C HIS A 87 -6.95 4.89 2.14
N PHE A 88 -6.47 4.13 1.17
CA PHE A 88 -5.65 2.94 1.39
C PHE A 88 -4.28 3.28 1.99
N GLY A 89 -3.67 4.37 1.54
CA GLY A 89 -2.42 4.89 2.11
C GLY A 89 -2.52 5.20 3.61
N ALA A 90 -3.68 5.65 4.10
CA ALA A 90 -3.89 5.87 5.53
C ALA A 90 -3.95 4.56 6.34
N LEU A 91 -4.57 3.51 5.77
CA LEU A 91 -4.75 2.22 6.43
C LEU A 91 -3.45 1.45 6.64
N THR A 92 -2.44 1.66 5.78
CA THR A 92 -1.09 1.09 5.98
C THR A 92 -0.44 1.53 7.29
N ARG A 93 -0.89 2.66 7.87
CA ARG A 93 -0.38 3.25 9.11
C ARG A 93 -1.41 3.23 10.23
N ASP A 94 -2.46 2.43 10.11
CA ASP A 94 -3.45 2.34 11.17
C ASP A 94 -2.77 1.88 12.48
N VAL A 95 -3.06 2.57 13.58
CA VAL A 95 -2.50 2.25 14.90
C VAL A 95 -2.86 0.84 15.35
N SER A 96 -3.96 0.28 14.86
CA SER A 96 -4.41 -1.07 15.19
C SER A 96 -3.83 -2.09 14.21
N PRO A 97 -3.01 -3.05 14.66
CA PRO A 97 -2.53 -4.12 13.79
C PRO A 97 -3.66 -4.99 13.25
N HIS A 98 -4.78 -5.10 13.98
CA HIS A 98 -5.95 -5.83 13.49
C HIS A 98 -6.63 -5.14 12.30
N VAL A 99 -6.59 -3.80 12.25
CA VAL A 99 -7.10 -3.04 11.10
C VAL A 99 -6.15 -3.21 9.91
N ARG A 100 -4.83 -3.11 10.14
CA ARG A 100 -3.83 -3.34 9.08
C ARG A 100 -3.93 -4.75 8.50
N ALA A 101 -4.06 -5.77 9.34
CA ALA A 101 -4.27 -7.15 8.91
C ALA A 101 -5.57 -7.33 8.09
N GLU A 102 -6.68 -6.73 8.51
CA GLU A 102 -7.94 -6.76 7.75
C GLU A 102 -7.82 -6.04 6.41
N PHE A 103 -7.07 -4.93 6.38
CA PHE A 103 -6.80 -4.20 5.15
C PHE A 103 -6.02 -5.05 4.15
N VAL A 104 -5.02 -5.82 4.60
CA VAL A 104 -4.29 -6.76 3.73
C VAL A 104 -5.21 -7.85 3.16
N ARG A 105 -6.18 -8.36 3.94
CA ARG A 105 -7.18 -9.32 3.44
C ARG A 105 -8.10 -8.71 2.40
N LEU A 106 -8.51 -7.45 2.60
CA LEU A 106 -9.24 -6.70 1.58
C LEU A 106 -8.40 -6.57 0.30
N CYS A 107 -7.11 -6.23 0.41
CA CYS A 107 -6.22 -6.16 -0.75
C CYS A 107 -6.18 -7.48 -1.53
N ASP A 108 -6.11 -8.64 -0.86
CA ASP A 108 -6.18 -9.95 -1.54
C ASP A 108 -7.46 -10.10 -2.37
N SER A 109 -8.61 -9.72 -1.81
CA SER A 109 -9.90 -9.79 -2.53
C SER A 109 -9.96 -8.86 -3.75
N LEU A 110 -9.19 -7.76 -3.73
CA LEU A 110 -9.12 -6.79 -4.82
C LEU A 110 -8.08 -7.15 -5.88
N LEU A 111 -7.14 -8.05 -5.59
CA LEU A 111 -6.11 -8.49 -6.53
C LEU A 111 -6.63 -9.49 -7.56
N ARG A 112 -7.75 -10.14 -7.28
CA ARG A 112 -8.36 -11.15 -8.14
C ARG A 112 -9.68 -10.69 -8.72
N ASP A 113 -10.04 -11.24 -9.87
CA ASP A 113 -11.38 -11.12 -10.44
C ASP A 113 -12.29 -12.27 -9.96
N GLU A 114 -13.47 -12.41 -10.55
CA GLU A 114 -14.43 -13.48 -10.26
C GLU A 114 -13.94 -14.89 -10.66
N ASN A 115 -12.99 -14.96 -11.60
CA ASN A 115 -12.38 -16.21 -12.07
C ASN A 115 -11.12 -16.58 -11.28
N GLY A 116 -10.70 -15.74 -10.33
CA GLY A 116 -9.47 -15.92 -9.57
C GLY A 116 -8.22 -15.45 -10.29
N GLU A 117 -8.36 -14.77 -11.44
CA GLU A 117 -7.25 -14.23 -12.22
C GLU A 117 -6.81 -12.86 -11.69
N VAL A 118 -5.55 -12.52 -11.90
CA VAL A 118 -4.98 -11.26 -11.42
C VAL A 118 -5.58 -10.09 -12.20
N CYS A 119 -6.16 -9.13 -11.46
CA CYS A 119 -6.76 -7.94 -12.05
C CYS A 119 -5.73 -6.99 -12.69
N ALA A 120 -6.15 -6.29 -13.75
CA ALA A 120 -5.32 -5.27 -14.42
C ALA A 120 -4.93 -4.08 -13.51
N HIS A 121 -5.70 -3.80 -12.45
CA HIS A 121 -5.38 -2.76 -11.45
C HIS A 121 -4.46 -3.25 -10.33
N ALA A 122 -3.89 -4.46 -10.43
CA ALA A 122 -2.95 -5.00 -9.45
C ALA A 122 -1.81 -4.04 -9.03
N PRO A 123 -1.17 -3.25 -9.93
CA PRO A 123 -0.14 -2.29 -9.53
C PRO A 123 -0.61 -1.27 -8.47
N ARG A 124 -1.91 -0.97 -8.38
CA ARG A 124 -2.45 -0.04 -7.38
C ARG A 124 -2.66 -0.69 -6.01
N VAL A 125 -2.77 -2.01 -5.95
CA VAL A 125 -3.12 -2.76 -4.73
C VAL A 125 -1.91 -3.50 -4.14
N LEU A 126 -1.08 -4.10 -5.01
CA LEU A 126 0.11 -4.84 -4.62
C LEU A 126 1.06 -4.07 -3.68
N PRO A 127 1.29 -2.75 -3.82
CA PRO A 127 2.14 -2.01 -2.90
C PRO A 127 1.72 -2.13 -1.43
N TYR A 128 0.41 -2.28 -1.15
CA TYR A 128 -0.10 -2.41 0.21
C TYR A 128 0.20 -3.79 0.81
N VAL A 129 0.10 -4.86 0.00
CA VAL A 129 0.49 -6.21 0.42
C VAL A 129 2.01 -6.29 0.63
N LEU A 130 2.79 -5.72 -0.29
CA LEU A 130 4.25 -5.66 -0.17
C LEU A 130 4.69 -4.85 1.05
N SER A 131 4.05 -3.70 1.33
CA SER A 131 4.32 -2.93 2.54
C SER A 131 4.06 -3.74 3.81
N ALA A 132 3.02 -4.59 3.82
CA ALA A 132 2.68 -5.41 4.98
C ALA A 132 3.65 -6.58 5.23
N LEU A 133 4.38 -7.05 4.21
CA LEU A 133 5.47 -8.02 4.41
C LEU A 133 6.61 -7.45 5.26
N GLY A 134 6.76 -6.12 5.28
CA GLY A 134 7.72 -5.39 6.12
C GLY A 134 7.12 -4.82 7.41
N ASP A 135 5.89 -5.15 7.77
CA ASP A 135 5.25 -4.62 8.99
C ASP A 135 5.99 -5.11 10.24
N ASP A 136 6.08 -4.28 11.28
CA ASP A 136 6.75 -4.64 12.53
C ASP A 136 5.99 -5.72 13.34
N ILE A 137 4.69 -5.88 13.08
CA ILE A 137 3.83 -6.82 13.80
C ILE A 137 3.71 -8.15 13.04
N ASP A 138 4.12 -9.24 13.70
CA ASP A 138 4.11 -10.60 13.15
C ASP A 138 2.78 -11.01 12.52
N ASP A 139 1.66 -10.72 13.17
CA ASP A 139 0.35 -11.13 12.68
C ASP A 139 -0.04 -10.42 11.37
N VAL A 140 0.41 -9.18 11.17
CA VAL A 140 0.21 -8.46 9.90
C VAL A 140 1.07 -9.08 8.80
N ARG A 141 2.35 -9.37 9.11
CA ARG A 141 3.26 -10.06 8.19
C ARG A 141 2.72 -11.42 7.76
N ARG A 142 2.25 -12.24 8.70
CA ARG A 142 1.67 -13.57 8.41
C ARG A 142 0.48 -13.50 7.47
N VAL A 143 -0.37 -12.48 7.60
CA VAL A 143 -1.48 -12.28 6.66
C VAL A 143 -0.95 -11.94 5.28
N ALA A 144 0.03 -11.05 5.16
CA ALA A 144 0.65 -10.73 3.87
C ALA A 144 1.37 -11.94 3.25
N GLU A 145 2.05 -12.75 4.06
CA GLU A 145 2.68 -14.00 3.66
C GLU A 145 1.64 -15.01 3.13
N ALA A 146 0.50 -15.15 3.80
CA ALA A 146 -0.61 -15.97 3.31
C ALA A 146 -1.08 -15.48 1.93
N VAL A 147 -1.28 -14.17 1.74
CA VAL A 147 -1.64 -13.61 0.43
C VAL A 147 -0.56 -13.90 -0.63
N SER A 148 0.72 -13.87 -0.26
CA SER A 148 1.81 -14.17 -1.19
C SER A 148 1.97 -15.65 -1.54
N THR A 149 1.45 -16.56 -0.72
CA THR A 149 1.70 -18.02 -0.83
C THR A 149 0.48 -18.85 -1.21
N SER A 150 -0.71 -18.52 -0.68
CA SER A 150 -1.93 -19.30 -0.88
C SER A 150 -2.86 -18.72 -1.95
N SER A 151 -2.64 -17.47 -2.32
CA SER A 151 -3.66 -16.66 -2.97
C SER A 151 -3.36 -16.35 -4.44
N LEU A 152 -2.10 -16.16 -4.82
CA LEU A 152 -1.73 -15.93 -6.22
C LEU A 152 -0.90 -17.09 -6.76
N THR A 153 -1.31 -17.67 -7.89
CA THR A 153 -0.48 -18.58 -8.67
C THR A 153 0.75 -17.81 -9.13
N ASN A 154 1.85 -17.97 -8.40
CA ASN A 154 3.12 -17.25 -8.55
C ASN A 154 3.04 -15.73 -8.27
N PHE A 155 2.92 -15.36 -6.98
CA PHE A 155 2.98 -13.97 -6.50
C PHE A 155 4.19 -13.19 -7.04
N GLN A 156 5.36 -13.83 -7.10
CA GLN A 156 6.57 -13.21 -7.62
C GLN A 156 6.41 -12.79 -9.08
N ASP A 157 5.82 -13.63 -9.94
CA ASP A 157 5.54 -13.28 -11.33
C ASP A 157 4.61 -12.07 -11.43
N VAL A 158 3.58 -12.01 -10.59
CA VAL A 158 2.64 -10.89 -10.54
C VAL A 158 3.34 -9.59 -10.17
N VAL A 159 4.21 -9.62 -9.16
CA VAL A 159 5.04 -8.46 -8.78
C VAL A 159 5.98 -8.08 -9.92
N CYS A 160 6.65 -9.04 -10.55
CA CYS A 160 7.60 -8.78 -11.63
C CYS A 160 6.94 -8.14 -12.85
N ARG A 161 5.75 -8.61 -13.25
CA ARG A 161 4.98 -8.07 -14.38
C ARG A 161 4.56 -6.61 -14.17
N ASN A 162 4.34 -6.23 -12.91
CA ASN A 162 3.83 -4.90 -12.53
C ASN A 162 4.93 -4.01 -11.90
N LEU A 163 6.18 -4.45 -11.89
CA LEU A 163 7.24 -3.81 -11.10
C LEU A 163 7.46 -2.35 -11.49
N GLY A 164 7.48 -2.03 -12.78
CA GLY A 164 7.69 -0.66 -13.25
C GLY A 164 6.57 0.30 -12.80
N ASP A 165 5.32 -0.16 -12.88
CA ASP A 165 4.13 0.62 -12.51
C ASP A 165 4.03 0.88 -11.00
N MET A 166 4.72 0.08 -10.18
CA MET A 166 4.78 0.26 -8.73
C MET A 166 6.04 1.01 -8.29
N LEU A 167 7.20 0.60 -8.82
CA LEU A 167 8.50 1.08 -8.38
C LEU A 167 8.73 2.53 -8.83
N LEU A 168 8.46 2.88 -10.08
CA LEU A 168 8.75 4.23 -10.59
C LEU A 168 7.94 5.32 -9.86
N PRO A 169 6.62 5.16 -9.61
CA PRO A 169 5.88 6.12 -8.80
C PRO A 169 6.40 6.21 -7.36
N THR A 170 6.79 5.08 -6.75
CA THR A 170 7.35 5.05 -5.39
C THR A 170 8.66 5.84 -5.31
N LEU A 171 9.54 5.69 -6.31
CA LEU A 171 10.80 6.43 -6.38
C LEU A 171 10.57 7.93 -6.65
N ALA A 172 9.54 8.28 -7.43
CA ALA A 172 9.16 9.67 -7.64
C ALA A 172 8.63 10.32 -6.35
N GLU A 173 7.75 9.63 -5.60
CA GLU A 173 7.28 10.07 -4.28
C GLU A 173 8.48 10.27 -3.32
N LEU A 174 9.40 9.31 -3.27
CA LEU A 174 10.61 9.40 -2.46
C LEU A 174 11.42 10.68 -2.76
N LYS A 175 11.71 10.96 -4.03
CA LYS A 175 12.48 12.16 -4.42
C LYS A 175 11.76 13.45 -4.05
N ASN A 176 10.48 13.55 -4.37
CA ASN A 176 9.67 14.74 -4.08
C ASN A 176 9.66 15.06 -2.57
N HIS A 177 9.55 14.04 -1.72
CA HIS A 177 9.53 14.22 -0.28
C HIS A 177 10.93 14.43 0.33
N ALA A 178 11.95 13.80 -0.24
CA ALA A 178 13.34 14.01 0.15
C ALA A 178 13.77 15.47 -0.07
N GLU A 179 13.44 16.06 -1.22
CA GLU A 179 13.85 17.43 -1.58
C GLU A 179 13.06 18.52 -0.84
N SER A 180 11.78 18.26 -0.56
CA SER A 180 10.92 19.25 0.10
C SER A 180 11.14 19.33 1.62
N GLY A 181 11.89 18.38 2.22
CA GLY A 181 12.07 18.28 3.67
C GLY A 181 10.80 17.84 4.41
N TRP A 182 9.85 17.24 3.72
CA TRP A 182 8.56 16.80 4.28
C TRP A 182 8.67 15.46 5.02
N SER A 183 7.57 15.08 5.68
CA SER A 183 7.40 13.92 6.58
C SER A 183 8.35 12.73 6.33
N GLU A 184 9.28 12.53 7.27
CA GLU A 184 10.20 11.40 7.31
C GLU A 184 9.51 10.04 7.16
N ASP A 185 8.31 9.91 7.72
CA ASP A 185 7.53 8.67 7.68
C ASP A 185 7.19 8.24 6.25
N ILE A 186 7.00 9.21 5.34
CA ILE A 186 6.73 8.94 3.92
C ILE A 186 8.00 8.42 3.24
N ILE A 187 9.14 9.06 3.51
CA ILE A 187 10.45 8.68 2.95
C ILE A 187 10.83 7.28 3.41
N VAL A 188 10.77 7.02 4.71
CA VAL A 188 11.03 5.70 5.30
C VAL A 188 10.12 4.64 4.69
N ARG A 189 8.83 4.92 4.50
CA ARG A 189 7.88 3.99 3.89
C ARG A 189 8.22 3.70 2.43
N ALA A 190 8.50 4.73 1.64
CA ALA A 190 8.87 4.56 0.24
C ALA A 190 10.15 3.71 0.12
N LEU A 191 11.15 3.96 0.96
CA LEU A 191 12.38 3.17 1.00
C LEU A 191 12.14 1.70 1.39
N THR A 192 11.37 1.43 2.45
CA THR A 192 11.03 0.06 2.87
C THR A 192 10.22 -0.69 1.80
N LEU A 193 9.31 0.02 1.13
CA LEU A 193 8.55 -0.56 0.03
C LEU A 193 9.46 -0.86 -1.17
N THR A 194 10.37 0.05 -1.53
CA THR A 194 11.40 -0.18 -2.56
C THR A 194 12.27 -1.40 -2.21
N GLU A 195 12.76 -1.50 -0.97
CA GLU A 195 13.51 -2.68 -0.50
C GLU A 195 12.72 -3.97 -0.75
N THR A 196 11.44 -3.97 -0.37
CA THR A 196 10.58 -5.16 -0.51
C THR A 196 10.32 -5.50 -1.97
N MET A 197 10.05 -4.51 -2.83
CA MET A 197 9.86 -4.73 -4.27
C MET A 197 11.12 -5.33 -4.92
N VAL A 198 12.30 -4.79 -4.62
CA VAL A 198 13.59 -5.29 -5.13
C VAL A 198 13.84 -6.72 -4.64
N ARG A 199 13.63 -6.97 -3.35
CA ARG A 199 13.80 -8.30 -2.75
C ARG A 199 12.91 -9.35 -3.39
N VAL A 200 11.65 -9.03 -3.63
CA VAL A 200 10.69 -9.97 -4.25
C VAL A 200 10.95 -10.14 -5.75
N ALA A 201 11.27 -9.06 -6.47
CA ALA A 201 11.51 -9.12 -7.90
C ALA A 201 12.88 -9.75 -8.28
N GLU A 202 13.82 -9.79 -7.34
CA GLU A 202 15.16 -10.33 -7.53
C GLU A 202 15.83 -9.76 -8.79
N ASN A 203 16.39 -10.62 -9.66
CA ASN A 203 17.09 -10.23 -10.88
C ASN A 203 16.22 -9.43 -11.87
N ARG A 204 14.89 -9.45 -11.74
CA ARG A 204 14.01 -8.60 -12.58
C ARG A 204 14.11 -7.12 -12.25
N SER A 205 14.66 -6.77 -11.09
CA SER A 205 14.90 -5.39 -10.70
C SER A 205 16.16 -4.78 -11.35
N THR A 206 17.03 -5.59 -11.98
CA THR A 206 18.27 -5.12 -12.63
C THR A 206 18.05 -3.95 -13.60
N GLN A 207 16.97 -3.97 -14.38
CA GLN A 207 16.64 -2.89 -15.33
C GLN A 207 16.31 -1.55 -14.65
N PHE A 208 15.93 -1.57 -13.37
CA PHE A 208 15.57 -0.38 -12.59
C PHE A 208 16.69 0.07 -11.64
N VAL A 209 17.82 -0.65 -11.58
CA VAL A 209 18.95 -0.31 -10.70
C VAL A 209 19.38 1.16 -10.83
N PRO A 210 19.53 1.74 -12.04
CA PRO A 210 19.88 3.16 -12.16
C PRO A 210 18.87 4.09 -11.49
N ASN A 211 17.56 3.83 -11.66
CA ASN A 211 16.50 4.63 -11.05
C ASN A 211 16.51 4.52 -9.52
N VAL A 212 16.74 3.31 -8.99
CA VAL A 212 16.81 3.10 -7.53
C VAL A 212 18.05 3.78 -6.96
N CYS A 213 19.23 3.59 -7.55
CA CYS A 213 20.46 4.24 -7.09
C CYS A 213 20.33 5.76 -7.06
N ASP A 214 19.80 6.35 -8.12
CA ASP A 214 19.55 7.79 -8.21
C ASP A 214 18.61 8.27 -7.08
N ALA A 215 17.47 7.60 -6.87
CA ALA A 215 16.56 7.94 -5.78
C ALA A 215 17.19 7.80 -4.38
N LEU A 216 18.05 6.80 -4.16
CA LEU A 216 18.78 6.62 -2.90
C LEU A 216 19.79 7.74 -2.66
N LEU A 217 20.51 8.20 -3.70
CA LEU A 217 21.44 9.33 -3.58
C LEU A 217 20.70 10.62 -3.20
N HIS A 218 19.57 10.90 -3.83
CA HIS A 218 18.71 12.04 -3.47
C HIS A 218 18.20 11.93 -2.02
N ALA A 219 17.73 10.75 -1.61
CA ALA A 219 17.26 10.52 -0.25
C ALA A 219 18.38 10.61 0.81
N TRP A 220 19.62 10.30 0.43
CA TRP A 220 20.81 10.39 1.29
C TRP A 220 21.30 11.83 1.44
N SER A 221 21.45 12.56 0.34
CA SER A 221 21.98 13.95 0.32
C SER A 221 21.06 14.96 1.00
N SER A 222 19.75 14.72 0.96
CA SER A 222 18.74 15.55 1.62
C SER A 222 18.64 15.34 3.15
N THR A 223 19.46 14.47 3.74
CA THR A 223 19.38 14.24 5.20
C THR A 223 20.02 15.37 5.99
N GLU A 224 19.25 15.98 6.90
CA GLU A 224 19.86 16.61 8.06
C GLU A 224 20.67 15.54 8.84
N PRO A 225 21.86 15.88 9.36
CA PRO A 225 22.67 14.96 10.15
C PRO A 225 21.92 14.55 11.43
N GLY A 226 21.22 13.41 11.37
CA GLY A 226 20.41 12.92 12.49
C GLY A 226 19.47 11.76 12.16
N ASN A 227 19.11 11.51 10.89
CA ASN A 227 18.16 10.44 10.58
C ASN A 227 18.80 9.04 10.40
N ALA A 228 19.17 8.42 11.53
CA ALA A 228 19.77 7.08 11.55
C ALA A 228 18.86 5.99 10.93
N LYS A 229 17.53 6.11 11.10
CA LYS A 229 16.56 5.15 10.55
C LYS A 229 16.58 5.17 9.02
N ARG A 230 16.51 6.36 8.41
CA ARG A 230 16.57 6.53 6.95
C ARG A 230 17.86 5.95 6.39
N ARG A 231 19.01 6.32 6.98
CA ARG A 231 20.34 5.86 6.54
C ARG A 231 20.46 4.34 6.58
N ARG A 232 19.95 3.72 7.65
CA ARG A 232 19.92 2.26 7.78
C ARG A 232 19.12 1.61 6.66
N ILE A 233 17.92 2.12 6.35
CA ILE A 233 17.09 1.54 5.28
C ILE A 233 17.73 1.76 3.91
N ILE A 234 18.32 2.93 3.64
CA ILE A 234 19.07 3.17 2.40
C ILE A 234 20.20 2.13 2.23
N LYS A 235 20.98 1.87 3.29
CA LYS A 235 22.01 0.82 3.28
C LYS A 235 21.39 -0.57 3.02
N ASN A 236 20.25 -0.90 3.65
CA ASN A 236 19.54 -2.17 3.38
C ASN A 236 19.08 -2.31 1.93
N VAL A 237 18.55 -1.24 1.31
CA VAL A 237 18.12 -1.25 -0.09
C VAL A 237 19.33 -1.49 -0.99
N ARG A 238 20.46 -0.79 -0.75
CA ARG A 238 21.72 -1.02 -1.46
C ARG A 238 22.16 -2.48 -1.35
N ASP A 239 22.25 -3.00 -0.12
CA ASP A 239 22.71 -4.38 0.11
C ASP A 239 21.76 -5.42 -0.49
N THR A 240 20.46 -5.09 -0.58
CA THR A 240 19.47 -5.91 -1.29
C THR A 240 19.67 -5.86 -2.79
N LEU A 241 19.91 -4.69 -3.40
CA LEU A 241 20.25 -4.59 -4.83
C LEU A 241 21.51 -5.38 -5.16
N THR A 242 22.57 -5.25 -4.36
CA THR A 242 23.83 -5.99 -4.56
C THR A 242 23.62 -7.51 -4.54
N ARG A 243 22.77 -8.02 -3.65
CA ARG A 243 22.46 -9.46 -3.55
C ARG A 243 21.48 -9.94 -4.62
N SER A 244 20.45 -9.15 -4.91
CA SER A 244 19.36 -9.48 -5.83
C SER A 244 19.68 -9.20 -7.29
N CYS A 245 20.72 -8.40 -7.58
CA CYS A 245 21.14 -8.02 -8.94
C CYS A 245 22.68 -8.11 -9.07
N PRO A 246 23.26 -9.33 -9.06
CA PRO A 246 24.71 -9.52 -9.10
C PRO A 246 25.36 -8.87 -10.33
N ASP A 247 24.67 -8.88 -11.48
CA ASP A 247 25.15 -8.27 -12.73
C ASP A 247 25.31 -6.73 -12.64
N ALA A 248 24.60 -6.09 -11.71
CA ALA A 248 24.68 -4.66 -11.48
C ALA A 248 25.45 -4.30 -10.19
N SER A 249 26.01 -5.29 -9.48
CA SER A 249 26.67 -5.11 -8.18
C SER A 249 27.84 -4.13 -8.24
N GLU A 250 28.67 -4.20 -9.30
CA GLU A 250 29.79 -3.27 -9.50
C GLU A 250 29.29 -1.84 -9.69
N TYR A 251 28.23 -1.65 -10.48
CA TYR A 251 27.60 -0.34 -10.67
C TYR A 251 27.03 0.21 -9.37
N VAL A 252 26.28 -0.60 -8.61
CA VAL A 252 25.71 -0.22 -7.32
C VAL A 252 26.80 0.22 -6.35
N SER A 253 27.88 -0.56 -6.26
CA SER A 253 29.02 -0.27 -5.36
C SER A 253 29.79 0.99 -5.77
N ALA A 254 29.93 1.23 -7.07
CA ALA A 254 30.60 2.42 -7.58
C ALA A 254 29.79 3.69 -7.30
N ILE A 255 28.47 3.63 -7.43
CA ILE A 255 27.57 4.79 -7.31
C ILE A 255 27.17 5.07 -5.86
N LEU A 256 26.88 4.04 -5.05
CA LEU A 256 26.36 4.19 -3.69
C LEU A 256 27.46 4.06 -2.62
N GLN A 257 28.41 4.99 -2.67
CA GLN A 257 29.46 5.14 -1.67
C GLN A 257 28.95 5.97 -0.49
N PHE A 258 28.25 5.31 0.42
CA PHE A 258 27.75 5.93 1.65
C PHE A 258 28.78 5.82 2.77
N ASP A 259 29.18 6.96 3.32
CA ASP A 259 30.00 7.01 4.53
C ASP A 259 29.25 6.36 5.71
N ASP A 260 30.02 5.73 6.60
CA ASP A 260 29.46 5.00 7.73
C ASP A 260 28.81 5.88 8.80
#